data_AF-A0A962UUJ7-F1
#
_entry.id   AF-A0A962UUJ7-F1
#
_cell.length_a   1.000
_cell.length_b   1.000
_cell.length_c   1.000
_cell.angle_alpha   90.00
_cell.angle_beta   90.00
_cell.angle_gamma   90.00
#
_symmetry.space_group_name_H-M   'P 1'
#
loop_
_entity.id
_entity.type
_entity.pdbx_description
1 polymer ?
#
loop_
_entity_poly.entity_id
_entity_poly.type
_entity_poly.pdbx_seq_one_letter_code
_entity_poly.pdbx_strand_id
1 'polypeptide(L)'
;LFDGTRDCGWPLRRAMQQVSDEGEGVIVVLRNYDTTRDIIQRIQDYKWHGVDDKIPERKQTSDDDLRTIGVGAQILSDLGVRKMRVMSAPKHLHALAGFDLEVVEFVDTE
;
A
#
# COMPACT_ATOMS: atom_id res chain seq x y z
N LEU A 1 -10.00 -12.00 3.78
CA LEU A 1 -10.03 -10.58 3.38
C LEU A 1 -8.76 -9.82 3.77
N PHE A 2 -8.21 -9.99 4.97
CA PHE A 2 -6.96 -9.31 5.41
C PHE A 2 -5.74 -10.24 5.50
N ASP A 3 -5.81 -11.42 4.88
CA ASP A 3 -4.78 -12.48 4.96
C ASP A 3 -4.26 -12.91 3.58
N GLY A 4 -4.58 -12.12 2.53
CA GLY A 4 -4.15 -12.40 1.18
C GLY A 4 -2.67 -12.07 1.04
N THR A 5 -1.84 -13.11 0.97
CA THR A 5 -0.38 -13.08 1.12
C THR A 5 0.40 -12.52 -0.06
N ARG A 6 -0.22 -11.91 -1.09
CA ARG A 6 0.49 -11.78 -2.37
C ARG A 6 0.43 -10.45 -3.13
N ASP A 7 -0.25 -9.41 -2.63
CA ASP A 7 -0.36 -8.14 -3.40
C ASP A 7 0.11 -6.86 -2.68
N CYS A 8 0.54 -6.90 -1.42
CA CYS A 8 1.01 -5.68 -0.72
C CYS A 8 2.16 -6.00 0.23
N GLY A 9 3.21 -5.16 0.20
CA GLY A 9 4.47 -5.38 0.91
C GLY A 9 4.34 -5.72 2.40
N TRP A 10 3.28 -5.26 3.08
CA TRP A 10 2.99 -5.61 4.47
C TRP A 10 1.51 -6.01 4.64
N PRO A 11 1.19 -7.18 5.24
CA PRO A 11 -0.17 -7.49 5.66
C PRO A 11 -0.65 -6.46 6.69
N LEU A 12 -1.89 -5.96 6.56
CA LEU A 12 -2.42 -4.91 7.44
C LEU A 12 -2.30 -5.26 8.94
N ARG A 13 -2.54 -6.52 9.31
CA ARG A 13 -2.37 -6.97 10.70
C ARG A 13 -0.94 -6.82 11.22
N ARG A 14 0.06 -7.11 10.38
CA ARG A 14 1.48 -6.94 10.75
C ARG A 14 1.85 -5.47 10.86
N ALA A 15 1.36 -4.63 9.94
CA ALA A 15 1.55 -3.18 10.03
C ALA A 15 0.94 -2.60 11.31
N MET A 16 -0.27 -3.04 11.67
CA MET A 16 -0.91 -2.64 12.93
C MET A 16 -0.14 -3.10 14.16
N GLN A 17 0.40 -4.32 14.15
CA GLN A 17 1.22 -4.82 15.26
C GLN A 17 2.51 -4.01 15.40
N GLN A 18 3.25 -3.79 14.30
CA GLN A 18 4.49 -3.02 14.32
C GLN A 18 4.27 -1.59 14.86
N VAL A 19 3.23 -0.90 14.37
CA VAL A 19 2.91 0.46 14.86
C VAL A 19 2.53 0.45 16.34
N SER A 20 1.85 -0.61 16.80
CA SER A 20 1.54 -0.77 18.22
C SER A 20 2.80 -1.01 19.07
N ASP A 21 3.76 -1.78 18.55
CA ASP A 21 5.01 -2.12 19.27
C ASP A 21 5.95 -0.91 19.40
N GLU A 22 5.95 -0.03 18.40
CA GLU A 22 6.69 1.24 18.41
C GLU A 22 6.00 2.32 19.30
N GLY A 23 4.72 2.13 19.65
CA GLY A 23 3.95 3.03 20.49
C GLY A 23 3.44 4.31 19.80
N GLU A 24 3.98 4.64 18.63
CA GLU A 24 3.53 5.75 17.78
C GLU A 24 3.61 5.41 16.29
N GLY A 25 2.64 5.87 15.51
CA GLY A 25 2.66 5.72 14.07
C GLY A 25 1.32 6.03 13.42
N VAL A 26 1.33 6.07 12.08
CA VAL A 26 0.16 6.37 11.26
C VAL A 26 -0.02 5.28 10.22
N ILE A 27 -1.23 4.76 10.10
CA ILE A 27 -1.60 3.82 9.04
C ILE A 27 -2.61 4.52 8.13
N VAL A 28 -2.23 4.74 6.88
CA VAL A 28 -3.10 5.34 5.87
C VAL A 28 -3.67 4.23 4.98
N VAL A 29 -4.98 4.00 5.09
CA VAL A 29 -5.70 3.04 4.25
C VAL A 29 -6.43 3.78 3.15
N LEU A 30 -5.89 3.72 1.93
CA LEU A 30 -6.50 4.32 0.75
C LEU A 30 -7.42 3.32 0.06
N ARG A 31 -8.65 3.76 -0.24
CA ARG A 31 -9.60 2.94 -0.99
C ARG A 31 -9.18 2.91 -2.47
N ASN A 32 -8.93 1.72 -2.98
CA ASN A 32 -8.92 1.49 -4.42
C ASN A 32 -10.36 1.51 -4.94
N TYR A 33 -10.60 2.31 -5.98
CA TYR A 33 -11.90 2.31 -6.65
C TYR A 33 -11.95 1.13 -7.64
N ASP A 34 -12.58 0.04 -7.20
CA ASP A 34 -12.88 -1.10 -8.05
C ASP A 34 -14.26 -0.93 -8.68
N THR A 35 -14.33 -1.06 -10.00
CA THR A 35 -15.62 -1.15 -10.68
C THR A 35 -16.23 -2.54 -10.46
N THR A 36 -17.54 -2.68 -10.62
CA THR A 36 -18.23 -3.98 -10.57
C THR A 36 -17.58 -5.00 -11.50
N ARG A 37 -17.10 -4.55 -12.67
CA ARG A 37 -16.40 -5.40 -13.64
C ARG A 37 -15.07 -5.90 -13.09
N ASP A 38 -14.30 -5.05 -12.41
CA ASP A 38 -13.02 -5.43 -11.79
C ASP A 38 -13.22 -6.50 -10.72
N ILE A 39 -14.27 -6.35 -9.89
CA ILE A 39 -14.61 -7.32 -8.84
C ILE A 39 -15.00 -8.67 -9.46
N ILE A 40 -15.85 -8.65 -10.50
CA ILE A 40 -16.28 -9.87 -11.20
C ILE A 40 -15.08 -10.56 -11.87
N GLN A 41 -14.21 -9.81 -12.54
CA GLN A 41 -13.01 -10.35 -13.16
C GLN A 41 -12.11 -11.01 -12.12
N ARG A 42 -11.90 -10.36 -10.96
CA ARG A 42 -11.12 -10.94 -9.87
C ARG A 42 -11.69 -12.28 -9.42
N ILE A 43 -13.00 -12.36 -9.20
CA ILE A 43 -13.66 -13.62 -8.82
C ILE A 43 -13.46 -14.71 -9.88
N GLN A 44 -13.47 -14.35 -11.17
CA GLN A 44 -13.20 -15.29 -12.26
C GLN A 44 -11.74 -15.75 -12.26
N ASP A 45 -10.79 -14.84 -12.08
CA ASP A 45 -9.36 -15.16 -12.03
C ASP A 45 -9.05 -16.10 -10.84
N TYR A 46 -9.67 -15.85 -9.67
CA TYR A 46 -9.58 -16.73 -8.49
C TYR A 46 -10.20 -18.13 -8.71
N LYS A 47 -11.18 -18.27 -9.61
CA LYS A 47 -11.78 -19.57 -9.95
C LYS A 47 -10.96 -20.34 -10.98
N TRP A 48 -10.26 -19.63 -11.86
CA TRP A 48 -9.51 -20.21 -12.97
C TRP A 48 -8.09 -20.59 -12.59
N HIS A 49 -7.46 -19.81 -11.70
CA HIS A 49 -6.14 -20.09 -11.15
C HIS A 49 -6.33 -20.77 -9.79
N GLY A 50 -6.05 -22.08 -9.74
CA GLY A 50 -5.94 -22.80 -8.47
C GLY A 50 -4.87 -22.15 -7.57
N VAL A 51 -4.84 -22.53 -6.29
CA VAL A 51 -4.01 -21.94 -5.20
C VAL A 51 -2.51 -21.77 -5.56
N ASP A 52 -2.02 -22.50 -6.56
CA ASP A 52 -0.62 -22.47 -7.02
C ASP A 52 -0.33 -21.61 -8.25
N ASP A 53 -1.33 -21.16 -9.02
CA ASP A 53 -1.06 -20.33 -10.22
C ASP A 53 -1.10 -18.84 -9.89
N LYS A 54 -0.11 -18.10 -10.39
CA LYS A 54 0.01 -16.65 -10.20
C LYS A 54 -1.20 -15.96 -10.83
N ILE A 55 -2.11 -15.46 -9.99
CA ILE A 55 -3.16 -14.53 -10.41
C ILE A 55 -2.47 -13.35 -11.11
N PRO A 56 -2.90 -12.95 -12.31
CA PRO A 56 -2.28 -11.84 -13.01
C PRO A 56 -2.36 -10.56 -12.17
N GLU A 57 -1.20 -9.93 -11.94
CA GLU A 57 -1.13 -8.63 -11.27
C GLU A 57 -1.98 -7.62 -12.04
N ARG A 58 -2.79 -6.85 -11.30
CA ARG A 58 -3.59 -5.79 -11.90
C ARG A 58 -2.62 -4.79 -12.55
N LYS A 59 -2.78 -4.56 -13.86
CA LYS A 59 -2.14 -3.42 -14.53
C LYS A 59 -2.79 -2.13 -14.02
N GLN A 60 -2.34 -1.65 -12.86
CA GLN A 60 -2.54 -0.26 -12.47
C GLN A 60 -1.72 0.60 -13.42
N THR A 61 -2.33 1.65 -13.94
CA THR A 61 -1.60 2.64 -14.72
C THR A 61 -0.67 3.39 -13.77
N SER A 62 0.51 3.78 -14.25
CA SER A 62 1.46 4.55 -13.44
C SER A 62 0.85 5.85 -12.87
N ASP A 63 -0.16 6.41 -13.55
CA ASP A 63 -0.89 7.60 -13.11
C ASP A 63 -1.76 7.35 -11.88
N ASP A 64 -2.42 6.19 -11.79
CA ASP A 64 -3.24 5.83 -10.62
C ASP A 64 -2.36 5.62 -9.37
N ASP A 65 -1.17 5.03 -9.56
CA ASP A 65 -0.16 4.87 -8.52
C ASP A 65 0.31 6.23 -7.99
N LEU A 66 0.67 7.16 -8.90
CA LEU A 66 1.11 8.51 -8.53
C LEU A 66 0.03 9.31 -7.81
N ARG A 67 -1.23 9.22 -8.26
CA ARG A 67 -2.37 9.86 -7.58
C ARG A 67 -2.54 9.31 -6.16
N THR A 68 -2.47 7.99 -6.01
CA THR A 68 -2.61 7.33 -4.70
C THR A 68 -1.49 7.76 -3.75
N ILE A 69 -0.24 7.82 -4.24
CA ILE A 69 0.90 8.32 -3.48
C ILE A 69 0.70 9.78 -3.07
N GLY A 70 0.25 10.64 -3.99
CA GLY A 70 0.01 12.06 -3.70
C GLY A 70 -1.05 12.28 -2.62
N VAL A 71 -2.16 11.54 -2.67
CA VAL A 71 -3.20 11.60 -1.61
C VAL A 71 -2.65 11.13 -0.28
N GLY A 72 -1.89 10.03 -0.25
CA GLY A 72 -1.25 9.55 0.97
C GLY A 72 -0.26 10.55 1.56
N ALA A 73 0.54 11.18 0.70
CA ALA A 73 1.50 12.21 1.08
C ALA A 73 0.81 13.45 1.69
N GLN A 74 -0.29 13.90 1.07
CA GLN A 74 -1.06 15.02 1.60
C GLN A 74 -1.65 14.72 2.98
N ILE A 75 -2.25 13.54 3.16
CA ILE A 75 -2.80 13.12 4.47
C ILE A 75 -1.71 13.13 5.55
N LEU A 76 -0.52 12.59 5.24
CA LEU A 76 0.60 12.55 6.19
C LEU A 76 1.10 13.95 6.54
N SER A 77 1.23 14.83 5.54
CA SER A 77 1.61 16.23 5.74
C SER A 77 0.59 16.98 6.61
N ASP A 78 -0.71 16.77 6.36
CA ASP A 78 -1.81 17.38 7.13
C ASP A 78 -1.83 16.89 8.59
N LEU A 79 -1.36 15.66 8.85
CA LEU A 79 -1.16 15.12 10.20
C LEU A 79 0.12 15.63 10.88
N GLY A 80 0.92 16.44 10.18
CA GLY A 80 2.17 17.01 10.70
C GLY A 80 3.37 16.08 10.61
N VAL A 81 3.25 14.96 9.89
CA VAL A 81 4.39 14.07 9.62
C VAL A 81 5.37 14.77 8.69
N ARG A 82 6.67 14.66 8.99
CA ARG A 82 7.75 15.21 8.14
C ARG A 82 8.83 14.19 7.88
N LYS A 83 9.35 13.56 8.95
CA LYS A 83 10.32 12.47 8.86
C LYS A 83 9.66 11.18 9.31
N MET A 84 9.78 10.12 8.52
CA MET A 84 9.11 8.85 8.82
C MET A 84 9.91 7.64 8.38
N ARG A 85 9.73 6.54 9.12
CA ARG A 85 10.14 5.20 8.72
C ARG A 85 8.96 4.55 7.99
N VAL A 86 9.19 4.00 6.80
CA VAL A 86 8.10 3.55 5.92
C VAL A 86 8.09 2.03 5.83
N MET A 87 6.91 1.45 6.07
CA MET A 87 6.63 0.02 5.89
C MET A 87 6.00 -0.19 4.51
N SER A 88 6.82 -0.31 3.46
CA SER A 88 6.35 -0.50 2.08
C SER A 88 7.39 -1.18 1.21
N ALA A 89 6.98 -1.72 0.06
CA ALA A 89 7.91 -2.13 -0.98
C ALA A 89 8.70 -0.90 -1.48
N PRO A 90 10.01 -1.02 -1.76
CA PRO A 90 10.83 0.10 -2.22
C PRO A 90 10.35 0.56 -3.60
N LYS A 91 9.46 1.56 -3.63
CA LYS A 91 9.05 2.30 -4.82
C LYS A 91 9.79 3.64 -4.86
N HIS A 92 9.99 4.19 -6.05
CA HIS A 92 10.54 5.54 -6.24
C HIS A 92 9.56 6.58 -5.68
N LEU A 93 9.69 6.90 -4.39
CA LEU A 93 8.86 7.87 -3.67
C LEU A 93 9.27 9.33 -3.98
N HIS A 94 9.70 9.62 -5.20
CA HIS A 94 10.19 10.95 -5.61
C HIS A 94 9.09 12.03 -5.49
N ALA A 95 7.81 11.62 -5.50
CA ALA A 95 6.68 12.51 -5.30
C ALA A 95 6.56 13.08 -3.87
N LEU A 96 7.22 12.49 -2.86
CA LEU A 96 7.10 12.93 -1.46
C LEU A 96 7.82 14.25 -1.16
N ALA A 97 8.85 14.58 -1.94
CA ALA A 97 9.61 15.82 -1.77
C ALA A 97 8.74 17.08 -1.92
N GLY A 98 7.64 17.01 -2.69
CA GLY A 98 6.68 18.10 -2.85
C GLY A 98 5.75 18.32 -1.64
N PHE A 99 5.76 17.42 -0.66
CA PHE A 99 4.87 17.42 0.52
C PHE A 99 5.61 17.65 1.85
N ASP A 100 6.89 18.06 1.80
CA ASP A 100 7.77 18.18 2.98
C ASP A 100 7.92 16.84 3.75
N LEU A 101 7.85 15.72 3.02
CA LEU A 101 7.99 14.37 3.55
C LEU A 101 9.36 13.77 3.18
N GLU A 102 10.06 13.30 4.21
CA GLU A 102 11.37 12.65 4.14
C GLU A 102 11.28 11.23 4.70
N VAL A 103 11.63 10.25 3.86
CA VAL A 103 11.77 8.85 4.29
C VAL A 103 13.16 8.68 4.84
N VAL A 104 13.27 8.44 6.15
CA VAL A 104 14.56 8.25 6.82
C VAL A 104 15.01 6.79 6.85
N GLU A 105 14.05 5.86 6.73
CA GLU A 105 14.30 4.42 6.77
C GLU A 105 13.16 3.66 6.09
N PHE A 106 13.47 2.52 5.48
CA PHE A 106 12.48 1.52 5.08
C PHE A 106 12.53 0.37 6.07
N VAL A 107 11.37 0.03 6.63
CA VAL A 107 11.25 -1.09 7.57
C VAL A 107 11.03 -2.37 6.77
N ASP A 108 11.97 -3.29 6.87
CA ASP A 108 11.91 -4.59 6.20
C ASP A 108 10.98 -5.56 6.91
N THR A 109 10.30 -6.39 6.10
CA THR A 109 9.45 -7.48 6.58
C THR A 109 10.33 -8.71 6.75
N GLU A 110 10.77 -9.03 7.97
CA GLU A 110 11.36 -10.35 8.25
C GLU A 110 10.31 -11.47 8.16
#